data_AF-A0A4Y9IYX8-F1
#
_entry.id   AF-A0A4Y9IYX8-F1
#
_cell.length_a   1.000
_cell.length_b   1.000
_cell.length_c   1.000
_cell.angle_alpha   90.00
_cell.angle_beta   90.00
_cell.angle_gamma   90.00
#
_symmetry.space_group_name_H-M   'P 1'
#
loop_
_entity.id
_entity.type
_entity.pdbx_description
1 polymer ?
#
loop_
_entity_poly.entity_id
_entity_poly.type
_entity_poly.pdbx_seq_one_letter_code
_entity_poly.pdbx_strand_id
1 'polypeptide(L)'
;MKTFSFLNVIMLTALLAACSVKVPDENVTDSDDVPALTPDYTGIVMPPNIAPMNFEIDMPGERYVTKVEGNAGTPLVVEGKMVKFDMNDWHRLLEANKGDDLRYSVYVSGGDGRWTRYGFINHVANDSIDRYFSYRLIEPSYVQYGALSINQRDLSSFDESVIFNNAFPCEESRGFCINCHVPRNQNADGMSQFHVRQFNGGTVIINGDKAEKVNLKTDSTLSAGVYPAWHPTLNLIAYSVNETHQRFFTGDNQKVEVIDGSSGLILYDVDRGTVSTIVDSPDVMETFPAWSSDGTKLYYSAARYPAGVTPDNVDASFDSLHYDILVMDFNPAERSFSVPDTVVAASSRGKSALLPRISPDGKWLLFCEADYGTFHIWHKDSDLFVVNLSSGEIIPLSGANSDDTDSYHSWSSGSRWIIFSSRRDDGSYTRPYITYFSPEGTASKAFVVPQEDTSYYKNLMKSYNVPEFMVQPVKVPRRELVRTVGAEAVRAVYE
;
A
#
# COMPACT_ATOMS: atom_id res chain seq x y z
N MET A 1 4.74 56.96 -40.58
CA MET A 1 5.45 55.82 -39.95
C MET A 1 4.74 55.37 -38.66
N LYS A 2 3.54 54.78 -38.72
CA LYS A 2 2.90 54.08 -37.57
C LYS A 2 1.84 53.06 -38.03
N THR A 3 2.15 52.29 -39.07
CA THR A 3 1.21 51.27 -39.61
C THR A 3 1.87 49.93 -39.96
N PHE A 4 3.18 49.80 -39.76
CA PHE A 4 3.93 48.57 -40.07
C PHE A 4 4.22 47.67 -38.86
N SER A 5 3.77 48.04 -37.66
CA SER A 5 4.11 47.28 -36.43
C SER A 5 3.02 46.34 -35.92
N PHE A 6 1.78 46.46 -36.41
CA PHE A 6 0.67 45.61 -35.94
C PHE A 6 0.56 44.28 -36.70
N LEU A 7 1.01 44.23 -37.97
CA LEU A 7 0.98 43.00 -38.76
C LEU A 7 2.02 41.96 -38.29
N ASN A 8 3.18 42.41 -37.82
CA ASN A 8 4.24 41.52 -37.32
C ASN A 8 3.93 40.90 -35.96
N VAL A 9 3.08 41.54 -35.13
CA VAL A 9 2.65 40.97 -33.84
C VAL A 9 1.56 39.92 -34.05
N ILE A 10 0.65 40.12 -35.01
CA ILE A 10 -0.38 39.13 -35.37
C ILE A 10 0.23 37.90 -36.05
N MET A 11 1.29 38.09 -36.85
CA MET A 11 1.99 36.99 -37.53
C MET A 11 2.88 36.17 -36.56
N LEU A 12 3.36 36.77 -35.46
CA LEU A 12 4.08 36.05 -34.40
C LEU A 12 3.13 35.28 -33.45
N THR A 13 1.91 35.76 -33.23
CA THR A 13 0.88 35.01 -32.47
C THR A 13 0.25 33.87 -33.25
N ALA A 14 0.29 33.90 -34.59
CA ALA A 14 -0.19 32.80 -35.44
C ALA A 14 0.81 31.63 -35.57
N LEU A 15 2.06 31.82 -35.14
CA LEU A 15 3.11 30.77 -35.12
C LEU A 15 3.14 29.95 -33.82
N LEU A 16 2.23 30.22 -32.88
CA LEU A 16 1.96 29.38 -31.70
C LEU A 16 0.67 28.55 -31.88
N ALA A 17 0.17 28.42 -33.12
CA ALA A 17 -0.77 27.36 -33.44
C ALA A 17 -0.05 26.03 -33.19
N ALA A 18 -0.42 25.38 -32.07
CA ALA A 18 0.09 24.10 -31.65
C ALA A 18 0.21 23.16 -32.86
N CYS A 19 1.39 22.61 -33.10
CA CYS A 19 1.53 21.43 -33.95
C CYS A 19 0.71 20.32 -33.28
N SER A 20 -0.56 20.20 -33.65
CA SER A 20 -1.40 19.10 -33.22
C SER A 20 -0.79 17.83 -33.78
N VAL A 21 -0.36 16.93 -32.91
CA VAL A 21 0.10 15.59 -33.30
C VAL A 21 -0.98 14.96 -34.17
N LYS A 22 -0.64 14.60 -35.41
CA LYS A 22 -1.59 13.99 -36.34
C LYS A 22 -1.67 12.49 -36.04
N VAL A 23 -2.88 12.01 -35.73
CA VAL A 23 -3.16 10.57 -35.62
C VAL A 23 -3.00 9.94 -37.01
N PRO A 24 -2.26 8.83 -37.16
CA PRO A 24 -2.14 8.14 -38.43
C PRO A 24 -3.50 7.66 -38.96
N ASP A 25 -3.84 8.07 -40.19
CA ASP A 25 -5.08 7.77 -40.90
C ASP A 25 -4.87 7.06 -42.24
N GLU A 26 -3.62 6.99 -42.72
CA GLU A 26 -3.22 6.32 -43.96
C GLU A 26 -2.24 5.16 -43.67
N ASN A 27 -2.29 4.09 -44.46
CA ASN A 27 -1.42 2.90 -44.34
C ASN A 27 -1.39 2.27 -42.94
N VAL A 28 -2.52 2.29 -42.23
CA VAL A 28 -2.68 1.67 -40.91
C VAL A 28 -3.23 0.25 -41.07
N THR A 29 -2.55 -0.72 -40.47
CA THR A 29 -3.02 -2.10 -40.31
C THR A 29 -3.42 -2.31 -38.85
N ASP A 30 -4.60 -2.87 -38.61
CA ASP A 30 -5.04 -3.21 -37.27
C ASP A 30 -4.45 -4.55 -36.83
N SER A 31 -3.97 -4.60 -35.59
CA SER A 31 -3.58 -5.82 -34.90
C SER A 31 -4.67 -6.22 -33.90
N ASP A 32 -4.91 -7.53 -33.79
CA ASP A 32 -5.73 -8.11 -32.72
C ASP A 32 -4.96 -8.26 -31.40
N ASP A 33 -3.64 -8.03 -31.42
CA ASP A 33 -2.78 -8.09 -30.23
C ASP A 33 -2.94 -6.84 -29.36
N VAL A 34 -2.77 -7.03 -28.04
CA VAL A 34 -2.67 -5.94 -27.05
C VAL A 34 -1.23 -5.39 -27.07
N PRO A 35 -1.02 -4.06 -27.00
CA PRO A 35 0.33 -3.50 -27.02
C PRO A 35 1.10 -3.88 -25.74
N ALA A 36 2.40 -4.18 -25.88
CA ALA A 36 3.29 -4.32 -24.74
C ALA A 36 3.66 -2.94 -24.18
N LEU A 37 3.31 -2.67 -22.91
CA LEU A 37 3.54 -1.40 -22.23
C LEU A 37 4.36 -1.60 -20.94
N THR A 38 5.11 -0.58 -20.54
CA THR A 38 5.81 -0.55 -19.24
C THR A 38 5.56 0.79 -18.51
N PRO A 39 4.91 0.80 -17.34
CA PRO A 39 4.18 -0.33 -16.74
C PRO A 39 2.99 -0.80 -17.59
N ASP A 40 2.53 -2.04 -17.34
CA ASP A 40 1.33 -2.56 -17.99
C ASP A 40 0.05 -1.98 -17.37
N TYR A 41 -0.53 -1.00 -18.06
CA TYR A 41 -1.81 -0.38 -17.72
C TYR A 41 -2.94 -0.79 -18.68
N THR A 42 -2.86 -1.95 -19.30
CA THR A 42 -3.89 -2.45 -20.20
C THR A 42 -4.99 -3.21 -19.44
N GLY A 43 -6.25 -2.97 -19.77
CA GLY A 43 -7.38 -3.74 -19.22
C GLY A 43 -7.65 -3.49 -17.74
N ILE A 44 -7.41 -2.27 -17.25
CA ILE A 44 -7.54 -1.92 -15.83
C ILE A 44 -8.81 -1.10 -15.56
N VAL A 45 -9.20 -1.05 -14.28
CA VAL A 45 -10.21 -0.11 -13.77
C VAL A 45 -9.48 1.02 -13.05
N MET A 46 -9.69 2.26 -13.49
CA MET A 46 -8.98 3.44 -12.99
C MET A 46 -9.89 4.32 -12.13
N PRO A 47 -9.39 4.91 -11.03
CA PRO A 47 -10.13 5.93 -10.31
C PRO A 47 -10.26 7.20 -11.17
N PRO A 48 -11.38 7.92 -11.12
CA PRO A 48 -11.58 9.11 -11.94
C PRO A 48 -10.70 10.30 -11.53
N ASN A 49 -10.07 10.24 -10.35
CA ASN A 49 -9.20 11.27 -9.81
C ASN A 49 -7.72 10.85 -9.78
N ILE A 50 -7.33 9.75 -10.44
CA ILE A 50 -5.95 9.27 -10.46
C ILE A 50 -5.06 10.16 -11.36
N ALA A 51 -3.80 10.35 -10.96
CA ALA A 51 -2.77 10.99 -11.77
C ALA A 51 -2.61 10.29 -13.14
N PRO A 52 -2.02 10.98 -14.15
CA PRO A 52 -1.83 10.41 -15.48
C PRO A 52 -1.12 9.06 -15.47
N MET A 53 -1.75 8.09 -16.14
CA MET A 53 -1.24 6.73 -16.29
C MET A 53 -0.18 6.69 -17.41
N ASN A 54 0.97 7.31 -17.17
CA ASN A 54 2.08 7.40 -18.13
C ASN A 54 2.76 6.04 -18.32
N PHE A 55 3.08 5.69 -19.55
CA PHE A 55 3.72 4.41 -19.89
C PHE A 55 4.71 4.54 -21.05
N GLU A 56 5.65 3.60 -21.15
CA GLU A 56 6.49 3.41 -22.32
C GLU A 56 5.93 2.29 -23.21
N ILE A 57 5.94 2.48 -24.53
CA ILE A 57 5.56 1.47 -25.50
C ILE A 57 6.74 0.51 -25.70
N ASP A 58 6.68 -0.68 -25.13
CA ASP A 58 7.76 -1.68 -25.20
C ASP A 58 7.65 -2.56 -26.45
N MET A 59 7.64 -1.91 -27.61
CA MET A 59 7.56 -2.56 -28.92
C MET A 59 8.60 -1.97 -29.88
N PRO A 60 9.17 -2.80 -30.78
CA PRO A 60 10.12 -2.31 -31.78
C PRO A 60 9.44 -1.36 -32.77
N GLY A 61 10.01 -0.18 -32.95
CA GLY A 61 9.52 0.84 -33.86
C GLY A 61 10.43 2.06 -33.89
N GLU A 62 10.24 2.91 -34.89
CA GLU A 62 10.94 4.20 -35.02
C GLU A 62 10.02 5.38 -34.68
N ARG A 63 8.71 5.23 -34.90
CA ARG A 63 7.71 6.25 -34.60
C ARG A 63 6.52 5.64 -33.87
N TYR A 64 5.96 6.45 -32.97
CA TYR A 64 4.91 6.03 -32.05
C TYR A 64 3.89 7.14 -31.89
N VAL A 65 2.60 6.80 -31.93
CA VAL A 65 1.51 7.72 -31.58
C VAL A 65 0.54 6.97 -30.68
N THR A 66 0.09 7.60 -29.60
CA THR A 66 -1.01 7.07 -28.77
C THR A 66 -2.17 8.04 -28.80
N LYS A 67 -3.36 7.52 -29.07
CA LYS A 67 -4.63 8.22 -28.93
C LYS A 67 -5.44 7.58 -27.80
N VAL A 68 -6.02 8.41 -26.93
CA VAL A 68 -6.96 7.99 -25.89
C VAL A 68 -8.26 8.76 -26.07
N GLU A 69 -9.39 8.06 -26.14
CA GLU A 69 -10.70 8.68 -26.30
C GLU A 69 -11.78 7.94 -25.51
N GLY A 70 -12.73 8.67 -24.96
CA GLY A 70 -13.95 8.13 -24.37
C GLY A 70 -15.18 8.52 -25.18
N ASN A 71 -16.36 8.18 -24.69
CA ASN A 71 -17.64 8.59 -25.30
C ASN A 71 -17.88 10.11 -25.17
N ALA A 72 -17.25 10.76 -24.19
CA ALA A 72 -17.29 12.20 -23.98
C ALA A 72 -15.89 12.79 -23.73
N GLY A 73 -15.79 14.13 -23.81
CA GLY A 73 -14.53 14.84 -23.62
C GLY A 73 -13.64 14.91 -24.86
N THR A 74 -12.51 15.60 -24.73
CA THR A 74 -11.54 15.79 -25.82
C THR A 74 -10.54 14.64 -25.83
N PRO A 75 -10.33 13.93 -26.96
CA PRO A 75 -9.30 12.90 -27.07
C PRO A 75 -7.89 13.44 -26.81
N LEU A 76 -7.07 12.62 -26.17
CA LEU A 76 -5.66 12.92 -25.94
C LEU A 76 -4.82 12.24 -27.02
N VAL A 77 -3.85 12.96 -27.58
CA VAL A 77 -2.93 12.42 -28.59
C VAL A 77 -1.50 12.77 -28.21
N VAL A 78 -0.65 11.75 -28.11
CA VAL A 78 0.76 11.89 -27.73
C VAL A 78 1.64 11.21 -28.78
N GLU A 79 2.68 11.91 -29.26
CA GLU A 79 3.72 11.34 -30.13
C GLU A 79 4.94 10.95 -29.27
N GLY A 80 5.51 9.79 -29.54
CA GLY A 80 6.72 9.31 -28.89
C GLY A 80 6.55 7.98 -28.17
N LYS A 81 7.69 7.32 -27.91
CA LYS A 81 7.74 6.02 -27.25
C LYS A 81 7.29 6.10 -25.78
N MET A 82 7.65 7.19 -25.11
CA MET A 82 7.24 7.50 -23.73
C MET A 82 5.99 8.38 -23.77
N VAL A 83 4.86 7.81 -23.38
CA VAL A 83 3.56 8.47 -23.39
C VAL A 83 3.37 9.19 -22.05
N LYS A 84 3.30 10.53 -22.11
CA LYS A 84 3.00 11.38 -20.96
C LYS A 84 1.78 12.24 -21.26
N PHE A 85 0.75 12.16 -20.43
CA PHE A 85 -0.44 13.00 -20.59
C PHE A 85 -0.31 14.28 -19.77
N ASP A 86 -0.84 15.39 -20.29
CA ASP A 86 -1.01 16.61 -19.49
C ASP A 86 -1.98 16.32 -18.34
N MET A 87 -1.61 16.75 -17.15
CA MET A 87 -2.35 16.51 -15.90
C MET A 87 -3.80 17.00 -15.99
N ASN A 88 -4.01 18.22 -16.52
CA ASN A 88 -5.34 18.82 -16.53
C ASN A 88 -6.22 18.23 -17.62
N ASP A 89 -5.65 17.96 -18.80
CA ASP A 89 -6.36 17.28 -19.89
C ASP A 89 -6.76 15.86 -19.50
N TRP A 90 -5.87 15.12 -18.83
CA TRP A 90 -6.11 13.79 -18.30
C TRP A 90 -7.30 13.77 -17.33
N HIS A 91 -7.27 14.63 -16.30
CA HIS A 91 -8.37 14.72 -15.33
C HIS A 91 -9.70 15.15 -15.97
N ARG A 92 -9.66 16.06 -16.96
CA ARG A 92 -10.87 16.40 -17.73
C ARG A 92 -11.43 15.21 -18.50
N LEU A 93 -10.58 14.39 -19.10
CA LEU A 93 -11.01 13.20 -19.82
C LEU A 93 -11.62 12.16 -18.87
N LEU A 94 -10.98 11.88 -17.74
CA LEU A 94 -11.50 10.95 -16.73
C LEU A 94 -12.84 11.41 -16.15
N GLU A 95 -12.95 12.69 -15.78
CA GLU A 95 -14.19 13.26 -15.24
C GLU A 95 -15.35 13.13 -16.25
N ALA A 96 -15.08 13.40 -17.53
CA ALA A 96 -16.09 13.32 -18.58
C ALA A 96 -16.58 11.87 -18.85
N ASN A 97 -15.81 10.86 -18.45
CA ASN A 97 -16.09 9.45 -18.72
C ASN A 97 -16.21 8.61 -17.45
N LYS A 98 -16.55 9.20 -16.30
CA LYS A 98 -16.87 8.46 -15.07
C LYS A 98 -17.94 7.41 -15.33
N GLY A 99 -17.66 6.16 -14.93
CA GLY A 99 -18.53 5.02 -15.13
C GLY A 99 -18.56 4.49 -16.57
N ASP A 100 -17.64 4.92 -17.43
CA ASP A 100 -17.56 4.54 -18.85
C ASP A 100 -16.12 4.16 -19.23
N ASP A 101 -15.96 3.70 -20.46
CA ASP A 101 -14.71 3.17 -20.98
C ASP A 101 -13.88 4.22 -21.73
N LEU A 102 -12.56 4.15 -21.56
CA LEU A 102 -11.58 4.81 -22.40
C LEU A 102 -10.95 3.81 -23.37
N ARG A 103 -10.94 4.17 -24.65
CA ARG A 103 -10.33 3.40 -25.74
C ARG A 103 -8.95 3.96 -26.03
N TYR A 104 -7.96 3.08 -26.00
CA TYR A 104 -6.58 3.37 -26.35
C TYR A 104 -6.27 2.82 -27.74
N SER A 105 -5.62 3.64 -28.56
CA SER A 105 -5.07 3.24 -29.86
C SER A 105 -3.58 3.58 -29.89
N VAL A 106 -2.74 2.56 -29.90
CA VAL A 106 -1.28 2.67 -29.94
C VAL A 106 -0.80 2.35 -31.35
N TYR A 107 -0.19 3.31 -32.02
CA TYR A 107 0.33 3.21 -33.37
C TYR A 107 1.84 3.06 -33.33
N VAL A 108 2.38 2.06 -34.03
CA VAL A 108 3.82 1.82 -34.16
C VAL A 108 4.19 1.76 -35.63
N SER A 109 5.28 2.44 -36.03
CA SER A 109 5.81 2.40 -37.39
C SER A 109 7.31 2.12 -37.41
N GLY A 110 7.76 1.33 -38.38
CA GLY A 110 9.18 1.08 -38.65
C GLY A 110 9.86 2.12 -39.53
N GLY A 111 9.23 3.29 -39.76
CA GLY A 111 9.84 4.40 -40.51
C GLY A 111 9.57 4.41 -42.03
N ASP A 112 8.90 3.40 -42.55
CA ASP A 112 8.57 3.23 -43.97
C ASP A 112 7.19 3.81 -44.38
N GLY A 113 6.53 4.52 -43.46
CA GLY A 113 5.22 5.12 -43.66
C GLY A 113 4.03 4.16 -43.44
N ARG A 114 4.28 2.88 -43.09
CA ARG A 114 3.24 1.94 -42.65
C ARG A 114 3.12 1.97 -41.12
N TRP A 115 1.90 1.83 -40.63
CA TRP A 115 1.59 1.83 -39.21
C TRP A 115 0.86 0.55 -38.83
N THR A 116 1.16 0.00 -37.66
CA THR A 116 0.33 -1.01 -37.00
C THR A 116 -0.36 -0.37 -35.81
N ARG A 117 -1.68 -0.52 -35.72
CA ARG A 117 -2.50 -0.04 -34.60
C ARG A 117 -2.85 -1.20 -33.68
N TYR A 118 -2.57 -1.04 -32.40
CA TYR A 118 -2.91 -1.94 -31.30
C TYR A 118 -3.95 -1.25 -30.40
N GLY A 119 -4.98 -1.98 -29.99
CA GLY A 119 -6.10 -1.43 -29.22
C GLY A 119 -6.24 -2.07 -27.85
N PHE A 120 -6.65 -1.29 -26.85
CA PHE A 120 -7.13 -1.81 -25.57
C PHE A 120 -8.13 -0.84 -24.92
N ILE A 121 -8.83 -1.32 -23.89
CA ILE A 121 -9.84 -0.57 -23.14
C ILE A 121 -9.47 -0.56 -21.66
N ASN A 122 -9.62 0.61 -21.03
CA ASN A 122 -9.65 0.73 -19.58
C ASN A 122 -11.00 1.33 -19.15
N HIS A 123 -11.50 0.93 -17.99
CA HIS A 123 -12.74 1.46 -17.44
C HIS A 123 -12.44 2.55 -16.41
N VAL A 124 -13.20 3.64 -16.41
CA VAL A 124 -13.13 4.68 -15.36
C VAL A 124 -14.22 4.41 -14.34
N ALA A 125 -13.83 4.08 -13.11
CA ALA A 125 -14.80 3.78 -12.06
C ALA A 125 -15.66 5.00 -11.69
N ASN A 126 -16.83 4.73 -11.09
CA ASN A 126 -17.62 5.77 -10.43
C ASN A 126 -16.99 6.24 -9.11
N ASP A 127 -16.28 5.35 -8.43
CA ASP A 127 -15.72 5.59 -7.10
C ASP A 127 -14.33 6.22 -7.19
N SER A 128 -14.15 7.38 -6.55
CA SER A 128 -12.84 8.01 -6.37
C SER A 128 -11.96 7.22 -5.41
N ILE A 129 -10.65 7.30 -5.62
CA ILE A 129 -9.64 6.78 -4.69
C ILE A 129 -9.30 7.84 -3.65
N ASP A 130 -8.88 7.40 -2.46
CA ASP A 130 -8.28 8.28 -1.45
C ASP A 130 -7.10 9.03 -2.07
N ARG A 131 -7.03 10.34 -1.83
CA ARG A 131 -6.09 11.21 -2.52
C ARG A 131 -4.64 10.93 -2.15
N TYR A 132 -4.35 10.39 -0.96
CA TYR A 132 -3.00 10.17 -0.50
C TYR A 132 -2.78 8.71 -0.12
N PHE A 133 -1.52 8.29 -0.11
CA PHE A 133 -1.09 7.13 0.66
C PHE A 133 0.28 7.42 1.26
N SER A 134 0.58 6.73 2.36
CA SER A 134 1.89 6.77 3.02
C SER A 134 2.62 5.44 2.85
N TYR A 135 3.94 5.48 2.86
CA TYR A 135 4.79 4.29 2.75
C TYR A 135 6.18 4.59 3.27
N ARG A 136 6.89 3.52 3.63
CA ARG A 136 8.30 3.55 3.97
C ARG A 136 9.12 3.11 2.77
N LEU A 137 10.16 3.86 2.45
CA LEU A 137 11.21 3.42 1.54
C LEU A 137 12.34 2.77 2.33
N ILE A 138 12.63 1.51 1.99
CA ILE A 138 13.64 0.67 2.66
C ILE A 138 14.45 -0.12 1.63
N GLU A 139 15.68 -0.48 2.00
CA GLU A 139 16.52 -1.39 1.21
C GLU A 139 15.87 -2.76 1.04
N PRO A 140 16.09 -3.47 -0.08
CA PRO A 140 15.33 -4.66 -0.46
C PRO A 140 15.45 -5.83 0.51
N SER A 141 16.49 -5.91 1.34
CA SER A 141 16.69 -6.96 2.34
C SER A 141 15.95 -6.71 3.66
N TYR A 142 15.44 -5.49 3.87
CA TYR A 142 14.78 -5.03 5.09
C TYR A 142 15.68 -5.04 6.35
N VAL A 143 17.01 -5.11 6.19
CA VAL A 143 17.98 -5.18 7.31
C VAL A 143 18.60 -3.82 7.63
N GLN A 144 18.78 -2.95 6.63
CA GLN A 144 19.52 -1.70 6.83
C GLN A 144 18.65 -0.64 7.50
N TYR A 145 19.11 -0.12 8.64
CA TYR A 145 18.36 0.85 9.46
C TYR A 145 18.68 2.32 9.16
N GLY A 146 19.66 2.61 8.30
CA GLY A 146 20.02 3.97 7.90
C GLY A 146 19.34 4.42 6.60
N ALA A 147 19.15 5.74 6.46
CA ALA A 147 18.56 6.39 5.28
C ALA A 147 17.17 5.88 4.87
N LEU A 148 16.35 5.52 5.86
CA LEU A 148 14.94 5.24 5.72
C LEU A 148 14.14 6.54 5.64
N SER A 149 13.06 6.53 4.86
CA SER A 149 12.06 7.60 4.87
C SER A 149 10.66 7.02 4.93
N ILE A 150 9.80 7.65 5.73
CA ILE A 150 8.35 7.55 5.64
C ILE A 150 7.90 8.73 4.78
N ASN A 151 7.24 8.43 3.68
CA ASN A 151 6.83 9.38 2.65
C ASN A 151 5.31 9.32 2.52
N GLN A 152 4.75 10.33 1.88
CA GLN A 152 3.36 10.38 1.46
C GLN A 152 3.26 10.94 0.05
N ARG A 153 2.36 10.37 -0.74
CA ARG A 153 2.23 10.63 -2.17
C ARG A 153 0.79 10.95 -2.52
N ASP A 154 0.58 12.01 -3.29
CA ASP A 154 -0.72 12.44 -3.81
C ASP A 154 -1.10 11.64 -5.06
N LEU A 155 -2.02 10.69 -4.94
CA LEU A 155 -2.49 9.84 -6.05
C LEU A 155 -3.20 10.62 -7.16
N SER A 156 -3.57 11.89 -6.97
CA SER A 156 -4.13 12.75 -8.03
C SER A 156 -3.10 13.56 -8.81
N SER A 157 -1.83 13.59 -8.36
CA SER A 157 -0.74 14.33 -9.03
C SER A 157 0.58 13.54 -9.03
N PHE A 158 1.68 14.20 -9.42
CA PHE A 158 3.12 13.92 -9.20
C PHE A 158 3.66 13.94 -7.77
N ASP A 159 2.96 14.64 -6.88
CA ASP A 159 3.59 15.20 -5.68
C ASP A 159 3.86 14.16 -4.60
N GLU A 160 5.09 14.18 -4.09
CA GLU A 160 5.56 13.35 -2.99
C GLU A 160 6.21 14.25 -1.93
N SER A 161 6.01 13.91 -0.65
CA SER A 161 6.70 14.58 0.46
C SER A 161 7.14 13.59 1.54
N VAL A 162 8.25 13.91 2.20
CA VAL A 162 8.77 13.13 3.32
C VAL A 162 8.05 13.55 4.60
N ILE A 163 7.38 12.61 5.27
CA ILE A 163 6.83 12.82 6.63
C ILE A 163 8.00 12.85 7.62
N PHE A 164 8.82 11.81 7.61
CA PHE A 164 9.99 11.69 8.47
C PHE A 164 11.05 10.81 7.84
N ASN A 165 12.32 11.10 8.08
CA ASN A 165 13.43 10.27 7.63
C ASN A 165 14.54 10.26 8.67
N ASN A 166 15.28 9.15 8.71
CA ASN A 166 16.53 9.06 9.47
C ASN A 166 17.72 9.24 8.53
N ALA A 167 18.90 9.47 9.11
CA ALA A 167 20.16 9.54 8.38
C ALA A 167 20.97 8.26 8.62
N PHE A 168 22.02 8.05 7.82
CA PHE A 168 23.09 7.14 8.24
C PHE A 168 23.73 7.69 9.52
N PRO A 169 23.79 6.90 10.59
CA PRO A 169 24.37 7.40 11.82
C PRO A 169 25.90 7.52 11.66
N CYS A 170 26.50 8.58 12.20
CA CYS A 170 27.96 8.71 12.25
C CYS A 170 28.60 7.72 13.24
N GLU A 171 27.84 7.31 14.25
CA GLU A 171 28.22 6.32 15.26
C GLU A 171 27.15 5.21 15.25
N GLU A 172 27.53 3.96 15.11
CA GLU A 172 26.60 2.83 14.99
C GLU A 172 25.58 2.76 16.15
N SER A 173 26.01 3.10 17.37
CA SER A 173 25.16 3.17 18.58
C SER A 173 24.03 4.21 18.51
N ARG A 174 24.07 5.12 17.54
CA ARG A 174 23.07 6.16 17.30
C ARG A 174 22.17 5.86 16.10
N GLY A 175 22.31 4.67 15.49
CA GLY A 175 21.39 4.17 14.49
C GLY A 175 20.02 3.87 15.08
N PHE A 176 18.97 4.19 14.34
CA PHE A 176 17.60 3.83 14.72
C PHE A 176 16.76 3.54 13.49
N CYS A 177 15.84 2.58 13.58
CA CYS A 177 14.88 2.29 12.53
C CYS A 177 13.63 3.16 12.69
N ILE A 178 12.98 3.49 11.58
CA ILE A 178 11.60 3.98 11.56
C ILE A 178 10.72 2.95 10.83
N ASN A 179 9.62 2.50 11.45
CA ASN A 179 8.75 1.47 10.86
C ASN A 179 7.30 1.55 11.37
N CYS A 180 6.45 0.71 10.77
CA CYS A 180 5.02 0.54 11.07
C CYS A 180 4.28 1.87 11.27
N HIS A 181 4.39 2.76 10.27
CA HIS A 181 3.57 3.96 10.26
C HIS A 181 2.14 3.57 9.90
N VAL A 182 1.18 3.94 10.75
CA VAL A 182 -0.23 3.56 10.54
C VAL A 182 -1.12 4.74 10.90
N PRO A 183 -1.87 5.30 9.94
CA PRO A 183 -2.88 6.31 10.21
C PRO A 183 -4.14 5.69 10.84
N ARG A 184 -4.84 6.43 11.70
CA ARG A 184 -6.20 6.08 12.12
C ARG A 184 -7.18 6.58 11.07
N ASN A 185 -8.15 5.75 10.69
CA ASN A 185 -9.23 6.11 9.73
C ASN A 185 -8.71 6.82 8.46
N GLN A 186 -7.69 6.25 7.81
CA GLN A 186 -7.06 6.86 6.63
C GLN A 186 -6.66 8.34 6.87
N ASN A 187 -6.20 8.65 8.09
CA ASN A 187 -5.79 9.97 8.55
C ASN A 187 -6.90 11.05 8.46
N ALA A 188 -8.17 10.67 8.38
CA ALA A 188 -9.30 11.60 8.26
C ALA A 188 -9.41 12.58 9.45
N ASP A 189 -8.96 12.15 10.63
CA ASP A 189 -8.94 12.93 11.87
C ASP A 189 -7.56 13.51 12.20
N GLY A 190 -6.56 13.28 11.35
CA GLY A 190 -5.18 13.74 11.57
C GLY A 190 -4.41 12.93 12.62
N MET A 191 -4.89 11.73 12.98
CA MET A 191 -4.20 10.85 13.93
C MET A 191 -3.42 9.76 13.20
N SER A 192 -2.18 9.55 13.63
CA SER A 192 -1.28 8.57 13.05
C SER A 192 -0.25 8.15 14.08
N GLN A 193 0.54 7.13 13.79
CA GLN A 193 1.71 6.78 14.55
C GLN A 193 2.82 6.28 13.66
N PHE A 194 4.04 6.23 14.18
CA PHE A 194 5.10 5.36 13.69
C PHE A 194 6.05 4.99 14.83
N HIS A 195 6.81 3.93 14.64
CA HIS A 195 7.76 3.47 15.61
C HIS A 195 9.17 3.95 15.32
N VAL A 196 9.90 4.28 16.38
CA VAL A 196 11.36 4.43 16.40
C VAL A 196 11.93 3.24 17.17
N ARG A 197 12.86 2.50 16.57
CA ARG A 197 13.52 1.34 17.21
C ARG A 197 14.99 1.58 17.42
N GLN A 198 15.57 0.93 18.44
CA GLN A 198 16.96 1.08 18.89
C GLN A 198 17.21 2.45 19.53
N PHE A 199 18.15 3.26 19.01
CA PHE A 199 18.50 4.53 19.62
C PHE A 199 17.28 5.45 19.72
N ASN A 200 17.07 6.04 20.90
CA ASN A 200 15.89 6.86 21.21
C ASN A 200 14.54 6.16 20.96
N GLY A 201 14.49 4.84 21.09
CA GLY A 201 13.32 4.02 20.80
C GLY A 201 12.04 4.45 21.54
N GLY A 202 10.91 4.25 20.86
CA GLY A 202 9.57 4.57 21.33
C GLY A 202 8.58 4.62 20.18
N THR A 203 7.31 4.79 20.51
CA THR A 203 6.23 5.01 19.53
C THR A 203 5.94 6.49 19.47
N VAL A 204 6.03 7.08 18.29
CA VAL A 204 5.60 8.47 18.05
C VAL A 204 4.12 8.44 17.71
N ILE A 205 3.30 9.02 18.58
CA ILE A 205 1.86 9.23 18.36
C ILE A 205 1.67 10.65 17.83
N ILE A 206 1.02 10.78 16.69
CA ILE A 206 0.70 12.05 16.03
C ILE A 206 -0.78 12.35 16.25
N ASN A 207 -1.07 13.57 16.67
CA ASN A 207 -2.43 14.09 16.81
C ASN A 207 -2.48 15.50 16.21
N GLY A 208 -2.97 15.60 14.98
CA GLY A 208 -3.05 16.84 14.22
C GLY A 208 -1.66 17.41 13.91
N ASP A 209 -1.34 18.55 14.54
CA ASP A 209 -0.08 19.27 14.37
C ASP A 209 0.96 18.99 15.47
N LYS A 210 0.65 18.08 16.40
CA LYS A 210 1.51 17.70 17.53
C LYS A 210 1.90 16.23 17.46
N ALA A 211 2.99 15.91 18.15
CA ALA A 211 3.41 14.54 18.36
C ALA A 211 3.96 14.34 19.76
N GLU A 212 3.84 13.11 20.26
CA GLU A 212 4.39 12.66 21.53
C GLU A 212 5.10 11.32 21.31
N LYS A 213 6.19 11.08 22.03
CA LYS A 213 6.87 9.79 22.02
C LYS A 213 6.58 9.03 23.30
N VAL A 214 6.04 7.82 23.18
CA VAL A 214 5.68 6.96 24.30
C VAL A 214 6.50 5.68 24.28
N ASN A 215 6.87 5.17 25.45
CA ASN A 215 7.46 3.85 25.61
C ASN A 215 6.39 2.90 26.14
N LEU A 216 5.97 1.98 25.29
CA LEU A 216 4.95 0.98 25.59
C LEU A 216 5.51 -0.25 26.34
N LYS A 217 6.83 -0.39 26.42
CA LYS A 217 7.45 -1.47 27.19
C LYS A 217 7.40 -1.14 28.68
N THR A 218 6.81 -2.04 29.44
CA THR A 218 6.74 -2.06 30.91
C THR A 218 7.39 -3.34 31.44
N ASP A 219 7.44 -3.49 32.77
CA ASP A 219 7.93 -4.71 33.42
C ASP A 219 6.95 -5.90 33.28
N SER A 220 5.72 -5.64 32.82
CA SER A 220 4.65 -6.64 32.66
C SER A 220 4.32 -6.96 31.21
N THR A 221 4.98 -6.31 30.24
CA THR A 221 4.80 -6.56 28.81
C THR A 221 6.02 -7.26 28.23
N LEU A 222 5.79 -8.25 27.35
CA LEU A 222 6.85 -8.98 26.65
C LEU A 222 7.85 -8.05 25.94
N SER A 223 7.33 -7.12 25.14
CA SER A 223 8.11 -6.12 24.42
C SER A 223 7.34 -4.80 24.28
N ALA A 224 7.93 -3.80 23.60
CA ALA A 224 7.15 -2.63 23.18
C ALA A 224 6.20 -3.03 22.04
N GLY A 225 5.09 -2.30 21.87
CA GLY A 225 4.14 -2.56 20.78
C GLY A 225 4.79 -2.61 19.39
N VAL A 226 4.45 -3.64 18.61
CA VAL A 226 5.04 -4.01 17.31
C VAL A 226 4.10 -3.70 16.14
N TYR A 227 2.97 -4.40 16.03
CA TYR A 227 1.96 -4.16 14.99
C TYR A 227 0.75 -3.45 15.58
N PRO A 228 0.47 -2.20 15.16
CA PRO A 228 -0.63 -1.41 15.70
C PRO A 228 -1.97 -1.65 14.99
N ALA A 229 -3.04 -1.43 15.72
CA ALA A 229 -4.39 -1.24 15.21
C ALA A 229 -5.11 -0.16 16.02
N TRP A 230 -5.36 0.98 15.38
CA TRP A 230 -6.17 2.04 15.98
C TRP A 230 -7.63 1.62 16.07
N HIS A 231 -8.23 1.81 17.24
CA HIS A 231 -9.67 1.76 17.36
C HIS A 231 -10.29 2.89 16.52
N PRO A 232 -11.38 2.67 15.76
CA PRO A 232 -11.89 3.66 14.81
C PRO A 232 -12.36 4.97 15.47
N THR A 233 -12.97 4.94 16.66
CA THR A 233 -13.50 6.17 17.29
C THR A 233 -12.86 6.56 18.62
N LEU A 234 -12.45 5.58 19.44
CA LEU A 234 -11.80 5.80 20.72
C LEU A 234 -10.29 6.02 20.56
N ASN A 235 -9.68 6.69 21.53
CA ASN A 235 -8.23 6.90 21.61
C ASN A 235 -7.53 5.66 22.19
N LEU A 236 -7.79 4.52 21.57
CA LEU A 236 -7.24 3.22 21.93
C LEU A 236 -6.43 2.66 20.75
N ILE A 237 -5.34 1.97 21.08
CA ILE A 237 -4.52 1.26 20.10
C ILE A 237 -4.27 -0.15 20.61
N ALA A 238 -4.71 -1.15 19.87
CA ALA A 238 -4.27 -2.52 20.11
C ALA A 238 -2.90 -2.70 19.47
N TYR A 239 -1.98 -3.34 20.18
CA TYR A 239 -0.68 -3.73 19.64
C TYR A 239 -0.48 -5.22 19.82
N SER A 240 0.15 -5.86 18.84
CA SER A 240 0.91 -7.06 19.17
C SER A 240 2.19 -6.68 19.93
N VAL A 241 2.61 -7.56 20.83
CA VAL A 241 3.95 -7.58 21.42
C VAL A 241 4.60 -8.88 20.98
N ASN A 242 5.81 -8.81 20.45
CA ASN A 242 6.46 -9.95 19.82
C ASN A 242 7.94 -10.00 20.21
N GLU A 243 8.49 -11.20 20.32
CA GLU A 243 9.92 -11.48 20.23
C GLU A 243 10.26 -11.88 18.80
N THR A 244 10.53 -10.88 17.95
CA THR A 244 10.69 -11.10 16.51
C THR A 244 12.13 -11.39 16.12
N HIS A 245 12.34 -12.44 15.34
CA HIS A 245 13.63 -12.86 14.79
C HIS A 245 13.57 -12.95 13.26
N GLN A 246 14.70 -12.69 12.59
CA GLN A 246 14.81 -12.84 11.15
C GLN A 246 15.75 -13.99 10.81
N ARG A 247 15.31 -14.84 9.88
CA ARG A 247 16.09 -15.91 9.30
C ARG A 247 16.39 -15.58 7.84
N PHE A 248 17.63 -15.79 7.42
CA PHE A 248 18.08 -15.56 6.05
C PHE A 248 18.46 -16.89 5.40
N PHE A 249 17.89 -17.16 4.23
CA PHE A 249 18.16 -18.39 3.49
C PHE A 249 19.25 -18.14 2.45
N THR A 250 20.24 -19.05 2.40
CA THR A 250 21.38 -18.93 1.48
C THR A 250 21.12 -19.55 0.10
N GLY A 251 20.15 -20.46 -0.02
CA GLY A 251 19.84 -21.18 -1.26
C GLY A 251 18.36 -21.23 -1.63
N ASP A 252 17.51 -20.50 -0.90
CA ASP A 252 16.07 -20.40 -1.17
C ASP A 252 15.77 -19.10 -1.96
N ASN A 253 14.76 -19.16 -2.82
CA ASN A 253 14.22 -18.00 -3.50
C ASN A 253 13.42 -17.10 -2.54
N GLN A 254 12.84 -17.66 -1.47
CA GLN A 254 12.28 -16.92 -0.34
C GLN A 254 13.43 -16.52 0.59
N LYS A 255 13.99 -15.33 0.37
CA LYS A 255 15.28 -14.92 0.97
C LYS A 255 15.25 -14.75 2.49
N VAL A 256 14.09 -14.42 3.03
CA VAL A 256 13.91 -14.03 4.43
C VAL A 256 12.66 -14.70 4.98
N GLU A 257 12.74 -15.20 6.21
CA GLU A 257 11.57 -15.47 7.05
C GLU A 257 11.67 -14.60 8.30
N VAL A 258 10.52 -14.22 8.84
CA VAL A 258 10.43 -13.53 10.11
C VAL A 258 9.52 -14.36 11.03
N ILE A 259 10.08 -14.73 12.17
CA ILE A 259 9.42 -15.58 13.16
C ILE A 259 9.15 -14.75 14.41
N ASP A 260 7.91 -14.82 14.90
CA ASP A 260 7.55 -14.30 16.20
C ASP A 260 7.71 -15.44 17.22
N GLY A 261 8.80 -15.38 17.99
CA GLY A 261 9.21 -16.42 18.91
C GLY A 261 8.24 -16.64 20.07
N SER A 262 7.81 -15.53 20.66
CA SER A 262 6.75 -15.39 21.67
C SER A 262 5.91 -14.17 21.29
N SER A 263 4.59 -14.20 21.57
CA SER A 263 3.78 -13.00 21.35
C SER A 263 2.54 -12.90 22.23
N GLY A 264 1.80 -11.81 22.07
CA GLY A 264 0.58 -11.48 22.77
C GLY A 264 0.01 -10.17 22.24
N LEU A 265 -1.17 -9.78 22.69
CA LEU A 265 -1.81 -8.51 22.37
C LEU A 265 -1.99 -7.66 23.63
N ILE A 266 -1.73 -6.36 23.50
CA ILE A 266 -1.95 -5.34 24.53
C ILE A 266 -2.84 -4.22 24.02
N LEU A 267 -3.59 -3.59 24.91
CA LEU A 267 -4.38 -2.40 24.65
C LEU A 267 -3.71 -1.19 25.28
N TYR A 268 -3.34 -0.20 24.46
CA TYR A 268 -2.86 1.10 24.92
C TYR A 268 -4.00 2.11 24.91
N ASP A 269 -4.27 2.73 26.06
CA ASP A 269 -5.12 3.90 26.18
C ASP A 269 -4.27 5.17 26.11
N VAL A 270 -4.43 5.91 25.02
CA VAL A 270 -3.68 7.14 24.76
C VAL A 270 -4.06 8.26 25.74
N ASP A 271 -5.32 8.32 26.17
CA ASP A 271 -5.80 9.39 27.06
C ASP A 271 -5.31 9.20 28.49
N ARG A 272 -5.22 7.94 28.96
CA ARG A 272 -4.73 7.61 30.31
C ARG A 272 -3.23 7.33 30.35
N GLY A 273 -2.60 7.06 29.22
CA GLY A 273 -1.21 6.64 29.15
C GLY A 273 -0.99 5.24 29.76
N THR A 274 -1.99 4.36 29.66
CA THR A 274 -1.94 3.02 30.28
C THR A 274 -1.96 1.89 29.27
N VAL A 275 -1.30 0.78 29.60
CA VAL A 275 -1.33 -0.46 28.85
C VAL A 275 -1.95 -1.57 29.68
N SER A 276 -2.73 -2.44 29.04
CA SER A 276 -3.33 -3.63 29.65
C SER A 276 -3.22 -4.81 28.68
N THR A 277 -3.23 -6.03 29.21
CA THR A 277 -3.20 -7.25 28.37
C THR A 277 -4.58 -7.52 27.77
N ILE A 278 -4.60 -7.83 26.47
CA ILE A 278 -5.78 -8.35 25.76
C ILE A 278 -5.74 -9.89 25.80
N VAL A 279 -4.62 -10.49 25.38
CA VAL A 279 -4.37 -11.94 25.37
C VAL A 279 -2.86 -12.20 25.33
N ASP A 280 -2.39 -13.20 26.06
CA ASP A 280 -0.96 -13.55 26.19
C ASP A 280 -0.76 -15.05 26.44
N SER A 281 -1.51 -15.90 25.73
CA SER A 281 -1.45 -17.35 25.99
C SER A 281 -0.06 -17.89 25.64
N PRO A 282 0.65 -18.57 26.56
CA PRO A 282 2.06 -18.93 26.36
C PRO A 282 2.29 -19.99 25.27
N ASP A 283 1.22 -20.66 24.83
CA ASP A 283 1.24 -21.67 23.77
C ASP A 283 0.71 -21.16 22.42
N VAL A 284 0.43 -19.86 22.33
CA VAL A 284 -0.13 -19.18 21.15
C VAL A 284 0.77 -18.02 20.76
N MET A 285 0.86 -17.77 19.46
CA MET A 285 1.52 -16.62 18.88
C MET A 285 0.45 -15.69 18.27
N GLU A 286 0.09 -14.60 18.94
CA GLU A 286 -0.86 -13.59 18.45
C GLU A 286 -0.19 -12.39 17.76
N THR A 287 -0.73 -11.97 16.62
CA THR A 287 -0.16 -10.88 15.84
C THR A 287 -1.21 -10.15 14.98
N PHE A 288 -0.80 -9.04 14.35
CA PHE A 288 -1.59 -8.24 13.43
C PHE A 288 -3.04 -7.95 13.86
N PRO A 289 -3.26 -7.24 14.98
CA PRO A 289 -4.60 -6.82 15.35
C PRO A 289 -5.26 -5.92 14.28
N ALA A 290 -6.58 -5.91 14.25
CA ALA A 290 -7.40 -5.05 13.40
C ALA A 290 -8.81 -4.88 13.97
N TRP A 291 -9.25 -3.64 14.13
CA TRP A 291 -10.60 -3.34 14.62
C TRP A 291 -11.65 -3.49 13.53
N SER A 292 -12.87 -3.89 13.89
CA SER A 292 -14.04 -3.66 13.05
C SER A 292 -14.26 -2.16 12.83
N SER A 293 -14.90 -1.79 11.73
CA SER A 293 -15.18 -0.38 11.40
C SER A 293 -16.06 0.33 12.43
N ASP A 294 -16.92 -0.42 13.14
CA ASP A 294 -17.75 0.08 14.24
C ASP A 294 -17.04 0.07 15.62
N GLY A 295 -15.84 -0.53 15.71
CA GLY A 295 -15.04 -0.63 16.92
C GLY A 295 -15.54 -1.65 17.95
N THR A 296 -16.52 -2.47 17.63
CA THR A 296 -17.11 -3.45 18.56
C THR A 296 -16.40 -4.80 18.58
N LYS A 297 -15.50 -5.06 17.63
CA LYS A 297 -14.76 -6.32 17.51
C LYS A 297 -13.28 -6.07 17.24
N LEU A 298 -12.44 -6.94 17.76
CA LEU A 298 -11.02 -7.00 17.46
C LEU A 298 -10.70 -8.32 16.75
N TYR A 299 -10.25 -8.22 15.52
CA TYR A 299 -9.71 -9.32 14.73
C TYR A 299 -8.19 -9.37 14.89
N TYR A 300 -7.61 -10.56 14.78
CA TYR A 300 -6.16 -10.74 14.84
C TYR A 300 -5.79 -12.10 14.26
N SER A 301 -4.52 -12.29 13.94
CA SER A 301 -4.01 -13.59 13.53
C SER A 301 -3.37 -14.31 14.70
N ALA A 302 -3.57 -15.62 14.80
CA ALA A 302 -2.88 -16.42 15.81
C ALA A 302 -2.53 -17.84 15.34
N ALA A 303 -1.40 -18.35 15.81
CA ALA A 303 -0.97 -19.73 15.60
C ALA A 303 -0.64 -20.40 16.94
N ARG A 304 -1.05 -21.65 17.14
CA ARG A 304 -0.54 -22.47 18.25
C ARG A 304 0.82 -23.04 17.87
N TYR A 305 1.71 -23.19 18.83
CA TYR A 305 2.94 -23.95 18.59
C TYR A 305 2.60 -25.39 18.19
N PRO A 306 3.28 -25.95 17.17
CA PRO A 306 3.23 -27.38 16.91
C PRO A 306 3.69 -28.19 18.12
N ALA A 307 3.25 -29.45 18.21
CA ALA A 307 3.61 -30.31 19.34
C ALA A 307 5.13 -30.45 19.49
N GLY A 308 5.66 -30.13 20.68
CA GLY A 308 7.11 -30.17 20.97
C GLY A 308 7.88 -28.93 20.52
N VAL A 309 7.21 -27.96 19.90
CA VAL A 309 7.78 -26.65 19.58
C VAL A 309 7.52 -25.70 20.75
N THR A 310 8.48 -24.83 21.00
CA THR A 310 8.55 -23.84 22.07
C THR A 310 9.18 -22.56 21.52
N PRO A 311 9.09 -21.41 22.21
CA PRO A 311 9.79 -20.19 21.81
C PRO A 311 11.29 -20.39 21.54
N ASP A 312 11.97 -21.28 22.28
CA ASP A 312 13.41 -21.52 22.16
C ASP A 312 13.82 -22.26 20.87
N ASN A 313 12.90 -22.96 20.20
CA ASN A 313 13.21 -23.81 19.04
C ASN A 313 12.29 -23.60 17.83
N VAL A 314 11.36 -22.64 17.90
CA VAL A 314 10.38 -22.36 16.83
C VAL A 314 11.04 -22.00 15.50
N ASP A 315 12.23 -21.38 15.53
CA ASP A 315 13.02 -21.09 14.33
C ASP A 315 13.30 -22.33 13.46
N ALA A 316 13.38 -23.52 14.05
CA ALA A 316 13.60 -24.77 13.33
C ALA A 316 12.32 -25.36 12.72
N SER A 317 11.15 -24.85 13.10
CA SER A 317 9.81 -25.32 12.69
C SER A 317 8.98 -24.20 12.05
N PHE A 318 9.65 -23.18 11.52
CA PHE A 318 9.01 -22.00 10.91
C PHE A 318 8.03 -22.36 9.78
N ASP A 319 8.33 -23.43 9.04
CA ASP A 319 7.52 -23.96 7.92
C ASP A 319 6.27 -24.73 8.36
N SER A 320 6.12 -24.95 9.67
CA SER A 320 5.00 -25.66 10.28
C SER A 320 4.10 -24.72 11.09
N LEU A 321 4.33 -23.40 10.99
CA LEU A 321 3.52 -22.39 11.65
C LEU A 321 2.35 -22.01 10.75
N HIS A 322 1.13 -22.23 11.21
CA HIS A 322 -0.08 -21.95 10.45
C HIS A 322 -1.00 -21.06 11.28
N TYR A 323 -1.15 -19.80 10.85
CA TYR A 323 -1.98 -18.82 11.53
C TYR A 323 -3.43 -18.92 11.04
N ASP A 324 -4.35 -18.82 11.99
CA ASP A 324 -5.76 -18.59 11.74
C ASP A 324 -6.09 -17.11 11.98
N ILE A 325 -7.25 -16.65 11.50
CA ILE A 325 -7.79 -15.33 11.85
C ILE A 325 -8.91 -15.53 12.87
N LEU A 326 -8.78 -14.86 14.01
CA LEU A 326 -9.68 -14.93 15.15
C LEU A 326 -10.36 -13.57 15.37
N VAL A 327 -11.43 -13.58 16.16
CA VAL A 327 -12.18 -12.39 16.54
C VAL A 327 -12.60 -12.44 18.01
N MET A 328 -12.57 -11.29 18.68
CA MET A 328 -13.13 -11.07 20.02
C MET A 328 -14.12 -9.91 19.99
N ASP A 329 -15.20 -10.01 20.74
CA ASP A 329 -16.07 -8.87 21.05
C ASP A 329 -15.36 -7.94 22.02
N PHE A 330 -15.50 -6.63 21.83
CA PHE A 330 -14.93 -5.59 22.68
C PHE A 330 -16.03 -4.79 23.38
N ASN A 331 -15.95 -4.71 24.71
CA ASN A 331 -16.80 -3.83 25.51
C ASN A 331 -16.06 -2.51 25.79
N PRO A 332 -16.44 -1.38 25.16
CA PRO A 332 -15.74 -0.12 25.33
C PRO A 332 -15.86 0.48 26.74
N ALA A 333 -16.91 0.16 27.50
CA ALA A 333 -17.12 0.69 28.84
C ALA A 333 -16.17 0.04 29.86
N GLU A 334 -15.97 -1.27 29.73
CA GLU A 334 -15.12 -2.07 30.62
C GLU A 334 -13.70 -2.28 30.10
N ARG A 335 -13.48 -1.99 28.80
CA ARG A 335 -12.24 -2.30 28.07
C ARG A 335 -11.89 -3.78 28.11
N SER A 336 -12.91 -4.62 28.11
CA SER A 336 -12.80 -6.07 28.19
C SER A 336 -13.05 -6.72 26.84
N PHE A 337 -12.49 -7.92 26.67
CA PHE A 337 -12.60 -8.72 25.46
C PHE A 337 -13.27 -10.06 25.78
N SER A 338 -14.08 -10.58 24.86
CA SER A 338 -14.64 -11.93 24.98
C SER A 338 -13.58 -13.01 24.80
N VAL A 339 -13.97 -14.26 25.01
CA VAL A 339 -13.20 -15.39 24.46
C VAL A 339 -13.15 -15.30 22.94
N PRO A 340 -12.04 -15.69 22.30
CA PRO A 340 -11.90 -15.59 20.85
C PRO A 340 -12.67 -16.69 20.12
N ASP A 341 -13.19 -16.35 18.94
CA ASP A 341 -13.77 -17.27 17.96
C ASP A 341 -12.97 -17.24 16.65
N THR A 342 -13.08 -18.27 15.82
CA THR A 342 -12.32 -18.39 14.57
C THR A 342 -13.13 -17.90 13.37
N VAL A 343 -12.56 -16.95 12.61
CA VAL A 343 -13.14 -16.41 11.37
C VAL A 343 -12.59 -17.12 10.14
N VAL A 344 -11.27 -17.35 10.11
CA VAL A 344 -10.60 -18.09 9.04
C VAL A 344 -9.76 -19.20 9.66
N ALA A 345 -10.18 -20.45 9.45
CA ALA A 345 -9.44 -21.64 9.86
C ALA A 345 -8.47 -22.10 8.76
N ALA A 346 -7.47 -21.28 8.44
CA ALA A 346 -6.45 -21.59 7.43
C ALA A 346 -5.57 -22.79 7.82
N SER A 347 -5.28 -22.94 9.11
CA SER A 347 -4.50 -24.05 9.65
C SER A 347 -5.11 -25.42 9.32
N SER A 348 -6.45 -25.50 9.30
CA SER A 348 -7.18 -26.72 8.91
C SER A 348 -6.96 -27.15 7.45
N ARG A 349 -6.48 -26.22 6.61
CA ARG A 349 -6.13 -26.42 5.20
C ARG A 349 -4.62 -26.49 4.97
N GLY A 350 -3.81 -26.52 6.03
CA GLY A 350 -2.36 -26.45 5.94
C GLY A 350 -1.86 -25.12 5.37
N LYS A 351 -2.57 -24.03 5.66
CA LYS A 351 -2.27 -22.67 5.20
C LYS A 351 -2.11 -21.73 6.40
N SER A 352 -1.52 -20.57 6.18
CA SER A 352 -1.42 -19.50 7.16
C SER A 352 -2.16 -18.26 6.65
N ALA A 353 -3.02 -17.67 7.47
CA ALA A 353 -3.81 -16.47 7.15
C ALA A 353 -3.46 -15.31 8.08
N LEU A 354 -3.07 -14.18 7.48
CA LEU A 354 -2.45 -13.06 8.19
C LEU A 354 -3.02 -11.70 7.80
N LEU A 355 -2.70 -10.72 8.65
CA LEU A 355 -2.96 -9.31 8.43
C LEU A 355 -4.43 -9.02 8.11
N PRO A 356 -5.38 -9.38 8.99
CA PRO A 356 -6.77 -9.02 8.79
C PRO A 356 -6.91 -7.49 8.69
N ARG A 357 -7.72 -7.03 7.74
CA ARG A 357 -8.06 -5.61 7.54
C ARG A 357 -9.53 -5.50 7.14
N ILE A 358 -10.31 -4.88 8.00
CA ILE A 358 -11.77 -4.77 7.81
C ILE A 358 -12.03 -3.57 6.90
N SER A 359 -12.89 -3.74 5.90
CA SER A 359 -13.29 -2.65 5.02
C SER A 359 -14.01 -1.56 5.82
N PRO A 360 -13.86 -0.26 5.48
CA PRO A 360 -14.57 0.82 6.17
C PRO A 360 -16.09 0.67 6.22
N ASP A 361 -16.70 0.02 5.21
CA ASP A 361 -18.13 -0.31 5.21
C ASP A 361 -18.54 -1.49 6.12
N GLY A 362 -17.56 -2.17 6.75
CA GLY A 362 -17.76 -3.26 7.69
C GLY A 362 -18.21 -4.59 7.07
N LYS A 363 -18.23 -4.70 5.74
CA LYS A 363 -18.76 -5.88 5.03
C LYS A 363 -17.72 -6.95 4.75
N TRP A 364 -16.45 -6.57 4.64
CA TRP A 364 -15.39 -7.44 4.15
C TRP A 364 -14.20 -7.45 5.11
N LEU A 365 -13.57 -8.61 5.26
CA LEU A 365 -12.26 -8.75 5.88
C LEU A 365 -11.26 -9.16 4.81
N LEU A 366 -10.29 -8.29 4.52
CA LEU A 366 -9.17 -8.56 3.63
C LEU A 366 -8.00 -9.14 4.41
N PHE A 367 -7.38 -10.18 3.88
CA PHE A 367 -6.22 -10.84 4.47
C PHE A 367 -5.30 -11.39 3.37
N CYS A 368 -4.09 -11.80 3.76
CA CYS A 368 -3.20 -12.55 2.88
C CYS A 368 -3.04 -13.98 3.40
N GLU A 369 -2.91 -14.93 2.47
CA GLU A 369 -2.72 -16.34 2.78
C GLU A 369 -1.50 -16.89 2.03
N ALA A 370 -0.71 -17.70 2.72
CA ALA A 370 0.42 -18.45 2.15
C ALA A 370 0.46 -19.85 2.79
N ASP A 371 1.43 -20.68 2.39
CA ASP A 371 1.62 -22.03 2.91
C ASP A 371 1.86 -22.05 4.43
N TYR A 372 2.65 -21.11 4.97
CA TYR A 372 3.03 -21.07 6.39
C TYR A 372 3.50 -19.68 6.84
N GLY A 373 3.86 -19.55 8.12
CA GLY A 373 4.67 -18.44 8.63
C GLY A 373 3.87 -17.16 8.89
N THR A 374 4.62 -16.06 9.11
CA THR A 374 4.08 -14.78 9.64
C THR A 374 4.37 -13.58 8.71
N PHE A 375 5.23 -13.72 7.71
CA PHE A 375 5.67 -12.60 6.87
C PHE A 375 5.55 -12.91 5.38
N HIS A 376 4.31 -13.01 4.92
CA HIS A 376 3.98 -13.43 3.56
C HIS A 376 4.55 -12.53 2.45
N ILE A 377 5.03 -11.30 2.72
CA ILE A 377 5.73 -10.48 1.71
C ILE A 377 7.06 -11.09 1.23
N TRP A 378 7.50 -12.20 1.82
CA TRP A 378 8.64 -13.00 1.36
C TRP A 378 8.24 -14.35 0.76
N HIS A 379 6.94 -14.65 0.72
CA HIS A 379 6.37 -15.93 0.30
C HIS A 379 5.83 -15.80 -1.11
N LYS A 380 6.42 -16.54 -2.05
CA LYS A 380 6.08 -16.44 -3.48
C LYS A 380 4.65 -16.88 -3.80
N ASP A 381 4.04 -17.64 -2.90
CA ASP A 381 2.68 -18.15 -2.94
C ASP A 381 1.68 -17.29 -2.13
N SER A 382 2.11 -16.12 -1.62
CA SER A 382 1.24 -15.20 -0.89
C SER A 382 0.23 -14.55 -1.82
N ASP A 383 -1.05 -14.81 -1.53
CA ASP A 383 -2.19 -14.28 -2.26
C ASP A 383 -3.11 -13.46 -1.35
N LEU A 384 -3.82 -12.49 -1.93
CA LEU A 384 -4.87 -11.72 -1.23
C LEU A 384 -6.23 -12.43 -1.32
N PHE A 385 -6.97 -12.40 -0.21
CA PHE A 385 -8.30 -12.97 -0.06
C PHE A 385 -9.22 -12.01 0.70
N VAL A 386 -10.51 -12.09 0.44
CA VAL A 386 -11.54 -11.44 1.26
C VAL A 386 -12.48 -12.46 1.87
N VAL A 387 -12.96 -12.17 3.07
CA VAL A 387 -14.10 -12.83 3.70
C VAL A 387 -15.30 -11.90 3.61
N ASN A 388 -16.42 -12.38 3.09
CA ASN A 388 -17.70 -11.72 3.27
C ASN A 388 -18.17 -11.93 4.72
N LEU A 389 -18.16 -10.89 5.54
CA LEU A 389 -18.46 -11.02 6.97
C LEU A 389 -19.91 -11.41 7.27
N SER A 390 -20.82 -11.29 6.29
CA SER A 390 -22.22 -11.71 6.45
C SER A 390 -22.46 -13.18 6.12
N SER A 391 -21.76 -13.74 5.13
CA SER A 391 -21.92 -15.13 4.70
C SER A 391 -20.83 -16.08 5.20
N GLY A 392 -19.67 -15.53 5.60
CA GLY A 392 -18.46 -16.29 5.91
C GLY A 392 -17.72 -16.82 4.68
N GLU A 393 -18.14 -16.44 3.47
CA GLU A 393 -17.52 -16.90 2.22
C GLU A 393 -16.13 -16.29 2.05
N ILE A 394 -15.15 -17.14 1.75
CA ILE A 394 -13.76 -16.76 1.45
C ILE A 394 -13.56 -16.72 -0.07
N ILE A 395 -13.10 -15.59 -0.58
CA ILE A 395 -12.96 -15.33 -2.02
C ILE A 395 -11.53 -14.88 -2.31
N PRO A 396 -10.78 -15.57 -3.20
CA PRO A 396 -9.48 -15.09 -3.65
C PRO A 396 -9.65 -13.84 -4.53
N LEU A 397 -8.75 -12.87 -4.39
CA LEU A 397 -8.70 -11.69 -5.25
C LEU A 397 -7.95 -11.99 -6.56
N SER A 398 -8.38 -13.02 -7.30
CA SER A 398 -7.65 -13.55 -8.48
C SER A 398 -7.39 -12.52 -9.58
N GLY A 399 -8.21 -11.46 -9.69
CA GLY A 399 -7.94 -10.37 -10.63
C GLY A 399 -6.74 -9.51 -10.19
N ALA A 400 -6.51 -9.36 -8.89
CA ALA A 400 -5.42 -8.56 -8.36
C ALA A 400 -4.13 -9.35 -8.13
N ASN A 401 -4.25 -10.61 -7.70
CA ASN A 401 -3.14 -11.50 -7.40
C ASN A 401 -2.24 -11.75 -8.64
N SER A 402 -1.00 -12.17 -8.39
CA SER A 402 0.02 -12.41 -9.40
C SER A 402 0.69 -13.76 -9.21
N ASP A 403 1.55 -14.14 -10.15
CA ASP A 403 2.37 -15.37 -10.03
C ASP A 403 3.56 -15.21 -9.07
N ASP A 404 3.60 -14.12 -8.30
CA ASP A 404 4.57 -13.87 -7.24
C ASP A 404 3.82 -13.25 -6.03
N THR A 405 4.58 -12.66 -5.13
CA THR A 405 4.14 -12.29 -3.80
C THR A 405 3.25 -11.05 -3.79
N ASP A 406 2.04 -11.17 -3.24
CA ASP A 406 1.15 -10.06 -2.93
C ASP A 406 0.77 -10.03 -1.44
N SER A 407 1.12 -8.95 -0.74
CA SER A 407 0.91 -8.84 0.70
C SER A 407 0.90 -7.39 1.18
N TYR A 408 0.71 -7.18 2.47
CA TYR A 408 0.65 -5.87 3.12
C TYR A 408 -0.30 -4.88 2.43
N HIS A 409 -1.59 -5.03 2.73
CA HIS A 409 -2.70 -4.32 2.09
C HIS A 409 -3.37 -3.27 3.00
N SER A 410 -4.02 -2.30 2.36
CA SER A 410 -4.80 -1.24 2.99
C SER A 410 -6.05 -0.90 2.19
N TRP A 411 -7.15 -0.64 2.88
CA TRP A 411 -8.43 -0.21 2.29
C TRP A 411 -8.48 1.31 2.16
N SER A 412 -8.96 1.79 1.01
CA SER A 412 -9.39 3.19 0.87
C SER A 412 -10.63 3.44 1.74
N SER A 413 -10.83 4.70 2.13
CA SER A 413 -11.96 5.14 2.96
C SER A 413 -13.33 4.78 2.37
N GLY A 414 -13.44 4.72 1.04
CA GLY A 414 -14.66 4.32 0.32
C GLY A 414 -14.91 2.82 0.23
N SER A 415 -13.98 1.96 0.68
CA SER A 415 -14.04 0.49 0.55
C SER A 415 -14.00 -0.05 -0.89
N ARG A 416 -13.67 0.78 -1.89
CA ARG A 416 -13.71 0.41 -3.33
C ARG A 416 -12.32 0.28 -3.97
N TRP A 417 -11.28 0.61 -3.23
CA TRP A 417 -9.89 0.50 -3.67
C TRP A 417 -9.06 -0.16 -2.58
N ILE A 418 -8.16 -1.03 -3.01
CA ILE A 418 -7.15 -1.69 -2.18
C ILE A 418 -5.79 -1.31 -2.74
N ILE A 419 -4.86 -0.90 -1.86
CA ILE A 419 -3.44 -0.75 -2.18
C ILE A 419 -2.66 -1.81 -1.42
N PHE A 420 -1.66 -2.41 -2.05
CA PHE A 420 -0.86 -3.47 -1.46
C PHE A 420 0.57 -3.49 -1.99
N SER A 421 1.44 -4.19 -1.28
CA SER A 421 2.82 -4.43 -1.70
C SER A 421 2.93 -5.70 -2.53
N SER A 422 3.61 -5.59 -3.67
CA SER A 422 3.77 -6.70 -4.61
C SER A 422 5.22 -6.80 -5.08
N ARG A 423 5.69 -8.02 -5.32
CA ARG A 423 7.00 -8.32 -5.93
C ARG A 423 6.90 -8.77 -7.38
N ARG A 424 5.74 -8.66 -8.01
CA ARG A 424 5.44 -9.27 -9.32
C ARG A 424 6.34 -8.87 -10.50
N ASP A 425 7.02 -7.72 -10.39
CA ASP A 425 7.85 -7.20 -11.48
C ASP A 425 9.21 -7.92 -11.57
N ASP A 426 9.94 -8.01 -10.45
CA ASP A 426 11.32 -8.50 -10.41
C ASP A 426 11.62 -9.50 -9.28
N GLY A 427 10.61 -9.85 -8.47
CA GLY A 427 10.71 -10.74 -7.32
C GLY A 427 11.54 -10.18 -6.15
N SER A 428 12.14 -9.00 -6.29
CA SER A 428 13.21 -8.50 -5.42
C SER A 428 12.88 -7.20 -4.70
N TYR A 429 12.11 -6.31 -5.32
CA TYR A 429 11.64 -5.07 -4.71
C TYR A 429 10.13 -5.05 -4.65
N THR A 430 9.61 -4.54 -3.53
CA THR A 430 8.17 -4.32 -3.43
C THR A 430 7.78 -3.01 -4.10
N ARG A 431 6.65 -3.04 -4.81
CA ARG A 431 6.01 -1.91 -5.48
C ARG A 431 4.58 -1.78 -4.99
N PRO A 432 4.02 -0.55 -4.92
CA PRO A 432 2.65 -0.34 -4.50
C PRO A 432 1.71 -0.59 -5.69
N TYR A 433 0.87 -1.60 -5.57
CA TYR A 433 -0.17 -1.94 -6.55
C TYR A 433 -1.54 -1.58 -6.02
N ILE A 434 -2.43 -1.15 -6.92
CA ILE A 434 -3.81 -0.76 -6.65
C ILE A 434 -4.74 -1.66 -7.45
N THR A 435 -5.86 -2.05 -6.85
CA THR A 435 -6.97 -2.71 -7.55
C THR A 435 -8.31 -2.08 -7.16
N TYR A 436 -9.27 -2.06 -8.09
CA TYR A 436 -10.65 -1.76 -7.80
C TYR A 436 -11.31 -2.98 -7.17
N PHE A 437 -12.07 -2.76 -6.09
CA PHE A 437 -12.83 -3.79 -5.40
C PHE A 437 -14.32 -3.52 -5.57
N SER A 438 -14.99 -4.38 -6.35
CA SER A 438 -16.40 -4.25 -6.67
C SER A 438 -17.29 -4.44 -5.44
N PRO A 439 -18.50 -3.85 -5.43
CA PRO A 439 -19.50 -4.14 -4.40
C PRO A 439 -19.85 -5.63 -4.27
N GLU A 440 -19.66 -6.40 -5.34
CA GLU A 440 -19.92 -7.84 -5.41
C GLU A 440 -18.80 -8.70 -4.81
N GLY A 441 -17.69 -8.10 -4.37
CA GLY A 441 -16.61 -8.83 -3.70
C GLY A 441 -15.49 -9.31 -4.64
N THR A 442 -15.35 -8.72 -5.82
CA THR A 442 -14.34 -9.10 -6.82
C THR A 442 -13.33 -7.98 -7.05
N ALA A 443 -12.06 -8.36 -7.26
CA ALA A 443 -11.00 -7.42 -7.60
C ALA A 443 -10.78 -7.33 -9.12
N SER A 444 -10.49 -6.13 -9.63
CA SER A 444 -10.04 -5.94 -11.01
C SER A 444 -8.55 -6.30 -11.17
N LYS A 445 -8.06 -6.31 -12.43
CA LYS A 445 -6.61 -6.29 -12.70
C LYS A 445 -5.95 -5.19 -11.88
N ALA A 446 -4.91 -5.55 -11.12
CA ALA A 446 -4.14 -4.57 -10.36
C ALA A 446 -3.13 -3.84 -11.23
N PHE A 447 -2.85 -2.58 -10.89
CA PHE A 447 -1.89 -1.72 -11.58
C PHE A 447 -0.96 -1.03 -10.58
N VAL A 448 0.30 -0.81 -10.95
CA VAL A 448 1.26 -0.11 -10.10
C VAL A 448 0.92 1.39 -10.03
N VAL A 449 1.19 2.04 -8.89
CA VAL A 449 0.94 3.49 -8.73
C VAL A 449 1.62 4.30 -9.85
N PRO A 450 0.93 5.23 -10.52
CA PRO A 450 1.49 5.98 -11.65
C PRO A 450 2.63 6.91 -11.26
N GLN A 451 3.59 7.05 -12.19
CA GLN A 451 4.78 7.88 -12.07
C GLN A 451 4.90 8.86 -13.23
N GLU A 452 5.49 10.03 -12.97
CA GLU A 452 5.74 11.03 -14.01
C GLU A 452 6.77 10.52 -15.04
N ASP A 453 7.79 9.81 -14.56
CA ASP A 453 8.80 9.13 -15.36
C ASP A 453 8.54 7.62 -15.33
N THR A 454 8.33 7.04 -16.51
CA THR A 454 8.00 5.62 -16.69
C THR A 454 9.17 4.71 -16.30
N SER A 455 10.40 5.24 -16.25
CA SER A 455 11.59 4.50 -15.80
C SER A 455 11.77 4.49 -14.28
N TYR A 456 10.94 5.21 -13.52
CA TYR A 456 11.11 5.41 -12.09
C TYR A 456 11.28 4.09 -11.32
N TYR A 457 10.37 3.13 -11.49
CA TYR A 457 10.43 1.87 -10.75
C TYR A 457 11.60 0.97 -11.14
N LYS A 458 12.05 1.05 -12.40
CA LYS A 458 13.23 0.32 -12.89
C LYS A 458 14.52 0.86 -12.25
N ASN A 459 14.57 2.16 -11.99
CA ASN A 459 15.74 2.83 -11.42
C ASN A 459 15.72 2.86 -9.88
N LEU A 460 14.57 2.58 -9.26
CA LEU A 460 14.41 2.62 -7.82
C LEU A 460 14.94 1.35 -7.16
N MET A 461 16.11 1.47 -6.54
CA MET A 461 16.75 0.40 -5.75
C MET A 461 16.23 0.31 -4.31
N LYS A 462 14.97 0.68 -4.08
CA LYS A 462 14.29 0.61 -2.77
C LYS A 462 12.93 -0.07 -2.91
N SER A 463 12.49 -0.64 -1.80
CA SER A 463 11.20 -1.30 -1.62
C SER A 463 10.21 -0.37 -0.95
N TYR A 464 8.97 -0.39 -1.43
CA TYR A 464 7.82 0.25 -0.79
C TYR A 464 7.29 -0.67 0.31
N ASN A 465 7.26 -0.20 1.54
CA ASN A 465 6.80 -1.00 2.67
C ASN A 465 5.72 -0.26 3.45
N VAL A 466 4.72 -0.99 3.92
CA VAL A 466 3.56 -0.44 4.65
C VAL A 466 2.82 0.63 3.84
N PRO A 467 2.28 0.32 2.64
CA PRO A 467 1.41 1.25 1.93
C PRO A 467 0.08 1.39 2.69
N GLU A 468 -0.24 2.60 3.14
CA GLU A 468 -1.47 2.89 3.88
C GLU A 468 -2.20 4.07 3.23
N PHE A 469 -3.46 3.87 2.84
CA PHE A 469 -4.28 4.94 2.26
C PHE A 469 -4.54 6.07 3.26
N MET A 470 -4.69 7.28 2.71
CA MET A 470 -4.99 8.48 3.47
C MET A 470 -5.90 9.43 2.68
N VAL A 471 -6.95 9.95 3.31
CA VAL A 471 -7.82 10.98 2.69
C VAL A 471 -7.17 12.37 2.70
N GLN A 472 -6.23 12.61 3.62
CA GLN A 472 -5.46 13.85 3.73
C GLN A 472 -4.02 13.56 4.17
N PRO A 473 -3.06 14.46 3.87
CA PRO A 473 -1.67 14.23 4.25
C PRO A 473 -1.47 14.43 5.75
N VAL A 474 -0.42 13.83 6.29
CA VAL A 474 0.10 14.14 7.62
C VAL A 474 0.67 15.56 7.58
N LYS A 475 0.19 16.42 8.49
CA LYS A 475 0.48 17.86 8.53
C LYS A 475 1.45 18.28 9.62
N VAL A 476 1.77 17.39 10.56
CA VAL A 476 2.71 17.71 11.65
C VAL A 476 4.05 18.17 11.06
N PRO A 477 4.58 19.34 11.48
CA PRO A 477 5.84 19.82 10.93
C PRO A 477 6.99 18.88 11.24
N ARG A 478 7.86 18.63 10.27
CA ARG A 478 9.06 17.79 10.44
C ARG A 478 9.91 18.20 11.65
N ARG A 479 10.01 19.49 11.96
CA ARG A 479 10.71 20.00 13.15
C ARG A 479 10.13 19.45 14.45
N GLU A 480 8.80 19.34 14.55
CA GLU A 480 8.13 18.79 15.72
C GLU A 480 8.39 17.29 15.84
N LEU A 481 8.37 16.55 14.72
CA LEU A 481 8.73 15.14 14.71
C LEU A 481 10.19 14.90 15.15
N VAL A 482 11.14 15.68 14.62
CA VAL A 482 12.56 15.59 15.03
C VAL A 482 12.73 15.86 16.51
N ARG A 483 12.07 16.90 17.04
CA ARG A 483 12.07 17.21 18.47
C ARG A 483 11.50 16.06 19.30
N THR A 484 10.37 15.49 18.86
CA THR A 484 9.67 14.39 19.54
C THR A 484 10.51 13.11 19.57
N VAL A 485 11.13 12.76 18.43
CA VAL A 485 12.05 11.62 18.35
C VAL A 485 13.30 11.84 19.22
N GLY A 486 13.77 13.08 19.35
CA GLY A 486 14.91 13.43 20.21
C GLY A 486 14.58 13.49 21.71
N ALA A 487 13.32 13.62 22.09
CA ALA A 487 12.89 13.73 23.49
C ALA A 487 12.95 12.39 24.23
N GLU A 488 12.91 12.42 25.57
CA GLU A 488 12.66 11.21 26.37
C GLU A 488 11.23 10.73 26.13
N ALA A 489 11.04 9.41 26.05
CA ALA A 489 9.72 8.84 25.86
C ALA A 489 8.92 8.85 27.17
N VAL A 490 7.66 9.27 27.11
CA VAL A 490 6.73 9.13 28.23
C VAL A 490 6.45 7.64 28.46
N ARG A 491 6.61 7.17 29.69
CA ARG A 491 6.43 5.74 30.01
C ARG A 491 4.95 5.44 30.20
N ALA A 492 4.46 4.45 29.47
CA ALA A 492 3.14 3.91 29.74
C ALA A 492 3.13 3.19 31.10
N VAL A 493 1.99 3.23 31.78
CA VAL A 493 1.76 2.54 33.06
C VAL A 493 0.97 1.27 32.78
N TYR A 494 1.42 0.14 33.30
CA TYR A 494 0.65 -1.11 33.21
C TYR A 494 -0.49 -1.09 34.24
N GLU A 495 -1.70 -1.43 33.80
CA GLU A 495 -2.91 -1.54 34.64
C GLU A 495 -3.30 -2.99 34.95
#